data_AF-A0A925Z476-F1
#
_entry.id   AF-A0A925Z476-F1
#
_cell.length_a   1.000
_cell.length_b   1.000
_cell.length_c   1.000
_cell.angle_alpha   90.00
_cell.angle_beta   90.00
_cell.angle_gamma   90.00
#
_symmetry.space_group_name_H-M   'P 1'
#
loop_
_entity.id
_entity.type
_entity.pdbx_description
1 polymer ?
#
loop_
_entity_poly.entity_id
_entity_poly.type
_entity_poly.pdbx_seq_one_letter_code
_entity_poly.pdbx_strand_id
1 'polypeptide(L)'
;MLISSVLLAQLFIYPGIQTLECFTCCTDHAKIDSVILVNIQKATNSGAETPLARAERLDKLYTRLADKDISERAAQELVSVIERVWLDSGSHTVDFLMERALSATRSQNYDISIQILNRVVELAPEYAEGWNQLAVAYYLSENFDHTLPPLLRALSLDRRHFKAI
;
A
#
# COMPACT_ATOMS: atom_id res chain seq x y z
N MET A 1 -39.34 44.45 -29.88
CA MET A 1 -38.36 43.92 -28.91
C MET A 1 -39.10 43.72 -27.59
N LEU A 2 -39.93 42.67 -27.48
CA LEU A 2 -39.61 41.34 -26.92
C LEU A 2 -39.28 41.35 -25.41
N ILE A 3 -40.33 40.93 -24.65
CA ILE A 3 -40.36 40.03 -23.48
C ILE A 3 -39.94 40.65 -22.13
N SER A 4 -40.89 40.99 -21.24
CA SER A 4 -41.58 40.11 -20.25
C SER A 4 -40.64 39.71 -19.09
N SER A 5 -40.78 40.26 -17.87
CA SER A 5 -41.77 39.91 -16.83
C SER A 5 -41.19 38.95 -15.79
N VAL A 6 -41.29 39.34 -14.51
CA VAL A 6 -41.72 38.45 -13.38
C VAL A 6 -40.61 37.48 -12.90
N LEU A 7 -40.17 37.43 -11.63
CA LEU A 7 -40.92 37.09 -10.42
C LEU A 7 -39.98 37.09 -9.17
N LEU A 8 -40.53 37.49 -8.01
CA LEU A 8 -40.18 37.14 -6.61
C LEU A 8 -38.75 37.43 -6.09
N ALA A 9 -38.51 38.33 -5.13
CA ALA A 9 -39.04 38.36 -3.75
C ALA A 9 -38.79 37.07 -2.95
N GLN A 10 -37.75 37.08 -2.11
CA GLN A 10 -37.83 36.51 -0.75
C GLN A 10 -36.74 37.11 0.14
N LEU A 11 -37.19 37.99 1.02
CA LEU A 11 -36.64 38.24 2.35
C LEU A 11 -36.70 36.94 3.17
N PHE A 12 -35.59 36.54 3.78
CA PHE A 12 -35.51 35.85 5.08
C PHE A 12 -34.07 36.10 5.59
N ILE A 13 -33.84 37.07 6.47
CA ILE A 13 -33.99 36.95 7.93
C ILE A 13 -33.15 35.79 8.47
N TYR A 14 -31.93 36.11 8.92
CA TYR A 14 -31.33 35.48 10.09
C TYR A 14 -30.75 36.58 10.98
N PRO A 15 -31.39 36.90 12.12
CA PRO A 15 -30.85 37.78 13.14
C PRO A 15 -29.93 36.98 14.06
N GLY A 16 -28.85 37.57 14.58
CA GLY A 16 -28.12 36.88 15.67
C GLY A 16 -26.69 37.29 15.98
N ILE A 17 -26.13 38.36 15.42
CA ILE A 17 -24.82 38.85 15.88
C ILE A 17 -25.06 39.85 17.02
N GLN A 18 -25.19 39.34 18.24
CA GLN A 18 -24.94 40.11 19.45
C GLN A 18 -23.45 40.01 19.77
N THR A 19 -22.76 41.12 19.54
CA THR A 19 -21.49 41.47 20.16
C THR A 19 -21.68 41.56 21.68
N LEU A 20 -20.89 40.83 22.48
CA LEU A 20 -20.39 41.31 23.76
C LEU A 20 -19.25 40.41 24.27
N GLU A 21 -18.32 41.10 24.91
CA GLU A 21 -16.98 40.70 25.28
C GLU A 21 -16.94 39.57 26.32
N CYS A 22 -15.94 38.70 26.20
CA CYS A 22 -15.23 38.17 27.38
C CYS A 22 -13.83 37.72 26.94
N PHE A 23 -13.05 38.66 26.44
CA PHE A 23 -11.68 38.45 25.97
C PHE A 23 -10.67 38.51 27.13
N THR A 24 -10.88 37.74 28.22
CA THR A 24 -9.84 37.52 29.24
C THR A 24 -10.25 36.37 30.17
N CYS A 25 -9.92 35.13 29.83
CA CYS A 25 -9.45 34.11 30.76
C CYS A 25 -9.01 32.88 29.96
N CYS A 26 -8.05 32.13 30.48
CA CYS A 26 -7.49 30.90 29.88
C CYS A 26 -6.48 31.12 28.76
N THR A 27 -5.35 31.73 29.14
CA THR A 27 -4.04 31.21 28.74
C THR A 27 -3.99 29.70 28.99
N ASP A 28 -3.98 28.89 27.93
CA ASP A 28 -3.36 27.56 27.95
C ASP A 28 -3.16 27.02 26.52
N HIS A 29 -2.41 27.78 25.71
CA HIS A 29 -1.98 27.36 24.37
C HIS A 29 -0.77 26.39 24.38
N ALA A 30 -0.31 25.94 25.55
CA ALA A 30 0.88 25.11 25.67
C ALA A 30 0.60 23.59 25.80
N LYS A 31 -0.68 23.17 25.82
CA LYS A 31 -1.04 21.75 26.01
C LYS A 31 -1.65 21.06 24.79
N ILE A 32 -1.88 21.79 23.70
CA ILE A 32 -2.44 21.22 22.47
C ILE A 32 -1.33 20.57 21.61
N ASP A 33 -0.08 21.04 21.72
CA ASP A 33 1.04 20.51 20.94
C ASP A 33 1.44 19.08 21.33
N SER A 34 1.29 18.69 22.60
CA SER A 34 1.65 17.35 23.07
C SER A 34 0.61 16.28 22.73
N VAL A 35 -0.66 16.65 22.61
CA VAL A 35 -1.74 15.70 22.26
C VAL A 35 -1.71 15.34 20.78
N ILE A 36 -1.36 16.30 19.91
CA ILE A 36 -1.23 16.05 18.46
C ILE A 36 -0.05 15.10 18.21
N LEU A 37 1.10 15.33 18.85
CA LEU A 37 2.28 14.45 18.70
C LEU A 37 2.03 13.04 19.26
N VAL A 38 1.37 12.90 20.41
CA VAL A 38 1.07 11.58 20.99
C VAL A 38 0.03 10.80 20.17
N ASN A 39 -0.95 11.48 19.56
CA ASN A 39 -1.94 10.84 18.70
C ASN A 39 -1.38 10.40 17.34
N ILE A 40 -0.36 11.10 16.81
CA ILE A 40 0.40 10.63 15.63
C ILE A 40 1.15 9.33 15.97
N GLN A 41 1.79 9.26 17.15
CA GLN A 41 2.47 8.05 17.63
C GLN A 41 1.53 6.84 17.78
N LYS A 42 0.27 7.08 18.14
CA LYS A 42 -0.71 6.01 18.37
C LYS A 42 -1.27 5.45 17.06
N ALA A 43 -1.32 6.25 15.99
CA ALA A 43 -1.70 5.81 14.65
C ALA A 43 -0.59 5.01 13.95
N THR A 44 0.69 5.22 14.33
CA THR A 44 1.83 4.44 13.84
C THR A 44 2.05 3.10 14.56
N ASN A 45 1.14 2.71 15.46
CA ASN A 45 1.18 1.41 16.15
C ASN A 45 0.37 0.31 15.43
N SER A 46 -0.09 0.54 14.19
CA SER A 46 -0.30 -0.59 13.29
C SER A 46 1.09 -1.17 13.00
N GLY A 47 1.29 -2.47 13.15
CA GLY A 47 2.60 -3.11 12.96
C GLY A 47 3.18 -3.05 11.54
N ALA A 48 2.71 -2.12 10.70
CA ALA A 48 3.17 -1.90 9.35
C ALA A 48 4.47 -1.07 9.35
N GLU A 49 5.55 -1.68 8.86
CA GLU A 49 6.82 -0.99 8.60
C GLU A 49 6.60 0.15 7.58
N THR A 50 7.20 1.33 7.81
CA THR A 50 7.10 2.42 6.83
C THR A 50 7.77 2.03 5.51
N PRO A 51 7.30 2.54 4.34
CA PRO A 51 7.89 2.20 3.05
C PRO A 51 9.40 2.49 2.95
N LEU A 52 9.87 3.57 3.59
CA LEU A 52 11.29 3.94 3.64
C LEU A 52 12.12 2.95 4.46
N ALA A 53 11.64 2.57 5.66
CA ALA A 53 12.33 1.59 6.51
C ALA A 53 12.44 0.23 5.81
N ARG A 54 11.35 -0.19 5.15
CA ARG A 54 11.30 -1.41 4.35
C ARG A 54 12.31 -1.39 3.21
N ALA A 55 12.40 -0.28 2.47
CA ALA A 55 13.34 -0.14 1.37
C ALA A 55 14.81 -0.20 1.86
N GLU A 56 15.13 0.47 2.97
CA GLU A 56 16.46 0.43 3.57
C GLU A 56 16.82 -0.98 4.05
N ARG A 57 15.85 -1.68 4.65
CA ARG A 57 16.03 -3.07 5.10
C ARG A 57 16.28 -4.01 3.93
N LEU A 58 15.51 -3.90 2.86
CA LEU A 58 15.73 -4.68 1.63
C LEU A 58 17.09 -4.37 1.00
N ASP A 59 17.49 -3.10 0.98
CA ASP A 59 18.80 -2.69 0.46
C ASP A 59 19.95 -3.41 1.17
N LYS A 60 19.94 -3.41 2.51
CA LYS A 60 20.92 -4.13 3.34
C LYS A 60 20.92 -5.64 3.05
N LEU A 61 19.75 -6.24 2.86
CA LEU A 61 19.64 -7.67 2.54
C LEU A 61 20.23 -7.99 1.17
N TYR A 62 19.93 -7.17 0.15
CA TYR A 62 20.50 -7.33 -1.18
C TYR A 62 22.02 -7.12 -1.19
N THR A 63 22.54 -6.13 -0.47
CA THR A 63 23.99 -5.91 -0.34
C THR A 63 24.68 -7.13 0.25
N ARG A 64 24.10 -7.74 1.28
CA ARG A 64 24.63 -8.97 1.88
C ARG A 64 24.54 -10.17 0.94
N LEU A 65 23.45 -10.28 0.17
CA LEU A 65 23.27 -11.36 -0.80
C LEU A 65 24.25 -11.24 -1.98
N ALA A 66 24.67 -10.02 -2.34
CA ALA A 66 25.63 -9.76 -3.41
C ALA A 66 27.11 -9.95 -3.00
N ASP A 67 27.38 -10.27 -1.73
CA ASP A 67 28.72 -10.58 -1.25
C ASP A 67 29.26 -11.85 -1.95
N LYS A 68 30.47 -11.78 -2.49
CA LYS A 68 31.09 -12.89 -3.25
C LYS A 68 31.56 -14.03 -2.35
N ASP A 69 31.80 -13.73 -1.08
CA ASP A 69 32.34 -14.69 -0.11
C ASP A 69 31.22 -15.39 0.70
N ILE A 70 29.95 -15.12 0.39
CA ILE A 70 28.83 -15.73 1.09
C ILE A 70 28.72 -17.23 0.78
N SER A 71 28.55 -18.05 1.82
CA SER A 71 28.25 -19.47 1.63
C SER A 71 26.85 -19.69 1.06
N GLU A 72 26.66 -20.74 0.26
CA GLU A 72 25.36 -21.14 -0.31
C GLU A 72 24.25 -21.20 0.75
N ARG A 73 24.53 -21.80 1.92
CA ARG A 73 23.57 -21.89 3.02
C ARG A 73 23.11 -20.52 3.51
N ALA A 74 24.06 -19.62 3.73
CA ALA A 74 23.76 -18.26 4.18
C ALA A 74 22.99 -17.46 3.11
N ALA A 75 23.30 -17.67 1.82
CA ALA A 75 22.54 -17.08 0.72
C ALA A 75 21.07 -17.55 0.73
N GLN A 76 20.82 -18.86 0.88
CA GLN A 76 19.47 -19.41 0.97
C GLN A 76 18.67 -18.86 2.16
N GLU A 77 19.32 -18.68 3.30
CA GLU A 77 18.71 -18.07 4.49
C GLU A 77 18.33 -16.60 4.22
N LEU A 78 19.22 -15.83 3.58
CA LEU A 78 18.94 -14.44 3.19
C LEU A 78 17.81 -14.34 2.18
N VAL A 79 17.80 -15.20 1.15
CA VAL A 79 16.71 -15.30 0.17
C VAL A 79 15.39 -15.55 0.89
N SER A 80 15.33 -16.52 1.79
CA SER A 80 14.13 -16.81 2.59
C SER A 80 13.68 -15.61 3.44
N VAL A 81 14.61 -14.80 3.94
CA VAL A 81 14.29 -13.55 4.65
C VAL A 81 13.70 -12.52 3.69
N ILE A 82 14.33 -12.30 2.53
CA ILE A 82 13.87 -11.34 1.51
C ILE A 82 12.45 -11.72 1.05
N GLU A 83 12.20 -12.99 0.78
CA GLU A 83 10.88 -13.46 0.37
C GLU A 83 9.80 -13.22 1.43
N ARG A 84 10.12 -13.40 2.71
CA ARG A 84 9.19 -13.04 3.80
C ARG A 84 8.92 -11.54 3.86
N VAL A 85 9.94 -10.72 3.61
CA VAL A 85 9.73 -9.27 3.53
C VAL A 85 8.81 -8.96 2.36
N TRP A 86 9.06 -9.53 1.18
CA TRP A 86 8.21 -9.32 0.02
C TRP A 86 6.76 -9.66 0.30
N LEU A 87 6.44 -10.74 1.02
CA LEU A 87 5.04 -11.11 1.33
C LEU A 87 4.28 -10.12 2.22
N ASP A 88 4.98 -9.26 2.95
CA ASP A 88 4.36 -8.17 3.71
C ASP A 88 4.09 -6.98 2.77
N SER A 89 2.82 -6.71 2.49
CA SER A 89 2.40 -5.58 1.66
C SER A 89 2.20 -4.28 2.45
N GLY A 90 2.25 -4.34 3.79
CA GLY A 90 1.84 -3.25 4.68
C GLY A 90 0.32 -3.15 4.88
N SER A 91 -0.47 -4.06 4.30
CA SER A 91 -1.92 -4.11 4.42
C SER A 91 -2.39 -5.53 4.73
N HIS A 92 -2.96 -5.74 5.93
CA HIS A 92 -3.49 -7.04 6.35
C HIS A 92 -4.51 -7.63 5.37
N THR A 93 -5.29 -6.79 4.70
CA THR A 93 -6.25 -7.26 3.68
C THR A 93 -5.53 -7.80 2.46
N VAL A 94 -4.51 -7.10 1.99
CA VAL A 94 -3.72 -7.52 0.82
C VAL A 94 -2.90 -8.77 1.16
N ASP A 95 -2.31 -8.84 2.35
CA ASP A 95 -1.57 -10.01 2.84
C ASP A 95 -2.47 -11.25 2.89
N PHE A 96 -3.68 -11.11 3.44
CA PHE A 96 -4.66 -12.19 3.48
C PHE A 96 -5.07 -12.66 2.07
N LEU A 97 -5.33 -11.73 1.15
CA LEU A 97 -5.64 -12.07 -0.24
C LEU A 97 -4.45 -12.76 -0.93
N MET A 98 -3.22 -12.32 -0.65
CA MET A 98 -2.01 -12.94 -1.17
C MET A 98 -1.89 -14.39 -0.69
N GLU A 99 -2.07 -14.67 0.61
CA GLU A 99 -2.06 -16.03 1.14
C GLU A 99 -3.09 -16.94 0.45
N ARG A 100 -4.30 -16.42 0.21
CA ARG A 100 -5.37 -17.14 -0.49
C ARG A 100 -5.01 -17.43 -1.94
N ALA A 101 -4.47 -16.44 -2.66
CA ALA A 101 -4.01 -16.62 -4.03
C ALA A 101 -2.91 -17.67 -4.12
N LEU A 102 -1.88 -17.57 -3.28
CA LEU A 102 -0.78 -18.54 -3.23
C LEU A 102 -1.29 -19.95 -2.91
N SER A 103 -2.29 -20.08 -2.03
CA SER A 103 -2.94 -21.36 -1.76
C SER A 103 -3.67 -21.90 -2.99
N ALA A 104 -4.39 -21.05 -3.73
CA ALA A 104 -5.06 -21.45 -4.97
C ALA A 104 -4.04 -21.90 -6.03
N THR A 105 -2.93 -21.18 -6.20
CA THR A 105 -1.82 -21.57 -7.09
C THR A 105 -1.24 -22.94 -6.71
N ARG A 106 -0.98 -23.18 -5.42
CA ARG A 106 -0.48 -24.49 -4.94
C ARG A 106 -1.46 -25.63 -5.21
N SER A 107 -2.76 -25.34 -5.16
CA SER A 107 -3.82 -26.30 -5.51
C SER A 107 -4.12 -26.36 -7.01
N GLN A 108 -3.30 -25.71 -7.86
CA GLN A 108 -3.47 -25.64 -9.32
C GLN A 108 -4.79 -24.98 -9.78
N ASN A 109 -5.47 -24.26 -8.87
CA ASN A 109 -6.67 -23.50 -9.17
C ASN A 109 -6.29 -22.11 -9.72
N TYR A 110 -5.64 -22.09 -10.88
CA TYR A 110 -5.03 -20.87 -11.42
C TYR A 110 -6.05 -19.77 -11.73
N ASP A 111 -7.24 -20.12 -12.23
CA ASP A 111 -8.31 -19.13 -12.50
C ASP A 111 -8.73 -18.36 -11.24
N ILE A 112 -8.81 -19.06 -10.11
CA ILE A 112 -9.15 -18.45 -8.81
C ILE A 112 -7.98 -17.60 -8.33
N SER A 113 -6.75 -18.11 -8.46
CA SER A 113 -5.55 -17.36 -8.09
C SER A 113 -5.44 -16.04 -8.85
N ILE A 114 -5.61 -16.07 -10.17
CA ILE A 114 -5.59 -14.90 -11.06
C ILE A 114 -6.68 -13.89 -10.66
N GLN A 115 -7.90 -14.35 -10.36
CA GLN A 115 -8.97 -13.45 -9.92
C GLN A 115 -8.64 -12.73 -8.61
N ILE A 116 -8.08 -13.46 -7.63
CA ILE A 116 -7.66 -12.87 -6.35
C ILE A 116 -6.48 -11.92 -6.55
N LEU A 117 -5.50 -12.31 -7.36
CA LEU A 117 -4.30 -11.50 -7.64
C LEU A 117 -4.63 -10.21 -8.40
N ASN A 118 -5.63 -10.24 -9.29
CA ASN A 118 -6.14 -9.00 -9.91
C ASN A 118 -6.67 -8.03 -8.85
N ARG A 119 -7.37 -8.51 -7.81
CA ARG A 119 -7.79 -7.64 -6.69
C ARG A 119 -6.63 -7.18 -5.83
N VAL A 120 -5.60 -8.01 -5.64
CA VAL A 120 -4.37 -7.61 -4.94
C VAL A 120 -3.71 -6.42 -5.64
N VAL A 121 -3.50 -6.49 -6.96
CA VAL A 121 -2.81 -5.42 -7.70
C VAL A 121 -3.65 -4.16 -7.87
N GLU A 122 -4.98 -4.26 -7.84
CA GLU A 122 -5.87 -3.11 -7.77
C GLU A 122 -5.81 -2.40 -6.40
N LEU A 123 -5.75 -3.17 -5.30
CA LEU A 123 -5.68 -2.63 -3.95
C LEU A 123 -4.29 -2.07 -3.61
N ALA A 124 -3.24 -2.68 -4.15
CA ALA A 124 -1.85 -2.32 -3.90
C ALA A 124 -1.05 -2.24 -5.21
N PRO A 125 -1.23 -1.18 -6.01
CA PRO A 125 -0.59 -1.05 -7.33
C PRO A 125 0.93 -0.83 -7.26
N GLU A 126 1.47 -0.49 -6.10
CA GLU A 126 2.90 -0.33 -5.82
C GLU A 126 3.55 -1.58 -5.21
N TYR A 127 2.78 -2.66 -5.03
CA TYR A 127 3.25 -3.90 -4.43
C TYR A 127 3.86 -4.85 -5.46
N ALA A 128 5.18 -4.85 -5.58
CA ALA A 128 5.92 -5.61 -6.60
C ALA A 128 5.64 -7.13 -6.60
N GLU A 129 5.60 -7.76 -5.43
CA GLU A 129 5.36 -9.21 -5.31
C GLU A 129 3.94 -9.58 -5.79
N GLY A 130 2.96 -8.70 -5.60
CA GLY A 130 1.61 -8.92 -6.14
C GLY A 130 1.58 -9.06 -7.66
N TRP A 131 2.33 -8.19 -8.35
CA TRP A 131 2.51 -8.26 -9.79
C TRP A 131 3.31 -9.49 -10.22
N ASN A 132 4.37 -9.85 -9.49
CA ASN A 132 5.15 -11.06 -9.74
C ASN A 132 4.29 -12.32 -9.64
N GLN A 133 3.52 -12.46 -8.57
CA GLN A 133 2.64 -13.62 -8.37
C GLN A 133 1.54 -13.70 -9.44
N LEU A 134 1.01 -12.56 -9.90
CA LEU A 134 0.07 -12.52 -11.03
C LEU A 134 0.71 -13.03 -12.32
N ALA A 135 1.95 -12.62 -12.62
CA ALA A 135 2.70 -13.13 -13.76
C ALA A 135 2.95 -14.65 -13.65
N VAL A 136 3.36 -15.13 -12.48
CA VAL A 136 3.54 -16.57 -12.20
C VAL A 136 2.23 -17.32 -12.40
N ALA A 137 1.10 -16.80 -11.93
CA ALA A 137 -0.19 -17.45 -12.08
C ALA A 137 -0.62 -17.56 -13.55
N TYR A 138 -0.41 -16.51 -14.36
CA TYR A 138 -0.64 -16.56 -15.81
C TYR A 138 0.29 -17.54 -16.53
N TYR A 139 1.57 -17.57 -16.15
CA TYR A 139 2.53 -18.52 -16.70
C TYR A 139 2.14 -19.97 -16.41
N LEU A 140 1.75 -20.26 -15.16
CA LEU A 140 1.31 -21.59 -14.73
C LEU A 140 -0.02 -22.01 -15.34
N SER A 141 -0.90 -21.06 -15.70
CA SER A 141 -2.11 -21.32 -16.46
C SER A 141 -1.89 -21.40 -17.97
N GLU A 142 -0.63 -21.44 -18.43
CA GLU A 142 -0.23 -21.44 -19.84
C GLU A 142 -0.73 -20.22 -20.64
N ASN A 143 -1.06 -19.13 -19.95
CA ASN A 143 -1.57 -17.90 -20.55
C ASN A 143 -0.44 -16.88 -20.76
N PHE A 144 0.48 -17.21 -21.66
CA PHE A 144 1.71 -16.46 -21.88
C PHE A 144 1.48 -15.04 -22.40
N ASP A 145 0.39 -14.80 -23.13
CA ASP A 145 0.02 -13.48 -23.66
C ASP A 145 -0.20 -12.45 -22.54
N HIS A 146 -0.65 -12.92 -21.37
CA HIS A 146 -0.95 -12.09 -20.21
C HIS A 146 0.16 -12.08 -19.15
N THR A 147 1.22 -12.88 -19.30
CA THR A 147 2.33 -12.97 -18.33
C THR A 147 3.25 -11.75 -18.35
N LEU A 148 3.56 -11.22 -19.54
CA LEU A 148 4.59 -10.20 -19.69
C LEU A 148 4.23 -8.85 -19.04
N PRO A 149 3.00 -8.30 -19.18
CA PRO A 149 2.66 -7.02 -18.56
C PRO A 149 2.83 -6.97 -17.02
N PRO A 150 2.32 -7.91 -16.22
CA PRO A 150 2.52 -7.90 -14.77
C PRO A 150 4.00 -8.12 -14.39
N LEU A 151 4.75 -8.94 -15.15
CA LEU A 151 6.19 -9.13 -14.92
C LEU A 151 6.97 -7.83 -15.06
N LEU A 152 6.72 -7.09 -16.15
CA LEU A 152 7.36 -5.78 -16.39
C LEU A 152 6.98 -4.77 -15.31
N ARG A 153 5.74 -4.82 -14.82
CA ARG A 153 5.30 -3.95 -13.73
C ARG A 153 6.04 -4.28 -12.44
N ALA A 154 6.21 -5.56 -12.09
CA ALA A 154 6.99 -5.98 -10.92
C ALA A 154 8.44 -5.45 -10.98
N LEU A 155 9.10 -5.62 -12.13
CA LEU A 155 10.47 -5.14 -12.35
C LEU A 155 10.60 -3.62 -12.37
N SER A 156 9.55 -2.90 -12.78
CA SER A 156 9.52 -1.44 -12.71
C SER A 156 9.47 -0.91 -11.28
N LEU A 157 8.86 -1.68 -10.36
CA LEU A 157 8.72 -1.34 -8.94
C LEU A 157 9.97 -1.77 -8.16
N ASP A 158 10.47 -2.99 -8.38
CA ASP A 158 11.72 -3.47 -7.81
C ASP A 158 12.58 -4.15 -8.88
N ARG A 159 13.59 -3.42 -9.38
CA ARG A 159 14.55 -3.92 -10.38
C ARG A 159 15.43 -5.06 -9.86
N ARG A 160 15.54 -5.25 -8.55
CA ARG A 160 16.34 -6.31 -7.91
C ARG A 160 15.48 -7.53 -7.54
N HIS A 161 14.21 -7.55 -7.96
CA HIS A 161 13.30 -8.65 -7.69
C HIS A 161 13.70 -9.89 -8.49
N PHE A 162 14.48 -10.78 -7.87
CA PHE A 162 15.08 -11.93 -8.55
C PHE A 162 14.09 -13.04 -8.92
N LYS A 163 12.84 -13.00 -8.44
CA LYS A 163 11.78 -13.94 -8.89
C LYS A 163 11.13 -13.51 -10.21
N ALA A 164 11.32 -12.25 -10.60
CA ALA A 164 10.70 -11.64 -11.77
C ALA A 164 11.64 -11.54 -12.98
N ILE A 165 12.91 -11.95 -12.85
CA ILE A 165 13.95 -11.89 -13.89
C ILE A 165 14.18 -13.25 -14.58
#